data_AF-A0A529NUY2-F1
#
_entry.id   AF-A0A529NUY2-F1
#
_cell.length_a   1.000
_cell.length_b   1.000
_cell.length_c   1.000
_cell.angle_alpha   90.00
_cell.angle_beta   90.00
_cell.angle_gamma   90.00
#
_symmetry.space_group_name_H-M   'P 1'
#
loop_
_entity.id
_entity.type
_entity.pdbx_description
1 polymer ?
#
loop_
_entity_poly.entity_id
_entity_poly.type
_entity_poly.pdbx_seq_one_letter_code
_entity_poly.pdbx_strand_id
1 'polypeptide(L)'
;HPKWVSVFVVFSSDRKSMQIYNEIGLPSDLAYTAEARELLIEISRSGGYSGVDIDTLSESLNYLVHGAWYWDHLNPSGRNTNVLRKTMLMLLHQAFPRHFDLER
;
A
#
# COMPACT_ATOMS: atom_id res chain seq x y z
N HIS A 1 9.23 1.51 25.24
CA HIS A 1 9.70 0.52 26.23
C HIS A 1 10.29 -0.66 25.47
N PRO A 2 11.50 -1.14 25.77
CA PRO A 2 12.19 -2.23 25.04
C PRO A 2 11.48 -3.61 25.08
N LYS A 3 10.26 -3.68 25.63
CA LYS A 3 9.39 -4.86 25.65
C LYS A 3 8.38 -4.89 24.49
N TRP A 4 8.40 -3.89 23.60
CA TRP A 4 7.54 -3.79 22.42
C TRP A 4 8.32 -4.15 21.14
N VAL A 5 9.33 -5.02 21.26
CA VAL A 5 9.89 -5.70 20.09
C VAL A 5 8.76 -6.57 19.56
N SER A 6 8.15 -6.08 18.47
CA SER A 6 6.90 -6.62 17.96
C SER A 6 7.05 -8.10 17.63
N VAL A 7 5.98 -8.87 17.84
CA VAL A 7 5.85 -10.24 17.34
C VAL A 7 6.26 -10.33 15.87
N PHE A 8 6.11 -9.24 15.11
CA PHE A 8 6.57 -9.15 13.73
C PHE A 8 8.09 -9.18 13.56
N VAL A 9 8.90 -8.55 14.43
CA VAL A 9 10.36 -8.75 14.40
C VAL A 9 10.67 -10.23 14.66
N VAL A 10 9.95 -10.89 15.56
CA VAL A 10 10.14 -12.33 15.83
C VAL A 10 9.66 -13.20 14.66
N PHE A 11 8.57 -12.83 13.97
CA PHE A 11 8.00 -13.57 12.84
C PHE A 11 8.79 -13.36 11.55
N SER A 12 9.29 -12.15 11.29
CA SER A 12 10.19 -11.83 10.17
C SER A 12 11.64 -12.26 10.41
N SER A 13 12.03 -12.48 11.68
CA SER A 13 13.30 -13.13 12.03
C SER A 13 13.19 -14.66 12.07
N ASP A 14 11.98 -15.22 12.11
CA ASP A 14 11.76 -16.66 11.95
C ASP A 14 11.84 -17.04 10.47
N ARG A 15 12.96 -17.65 10.11
CA ARG A 15 13.27 -18.08 8.73
C ARG A 15 12.14 -18.92 8.12
N LYS A 16 11.45 -19.73 8.91
CA LYS A 16 10.37 -20.61 8.44
C LYS A 16 9.13 -19.80 8.06
N SER A 17 8.74 -18.84 8.90
CA SER A 17 7.63 -17.92 8.62
C SER A 17 7.90 -17.05 7.38
N MET A 18 9.14 -16.59 7.20
CA MET A 18 9.54 -15.86 5.98
C MET A 18 9.52 -16.72 4.72
N GLN A 19 9.92 -17.99 4.80
CA GLN A 19 9.81 -18.92 3.67
C GLN A 19 8.36 -19.14 3.25
N ILE A 20 7.46 -19.36 4.22
CA ILE A 20 6.02 -19.53 3.96
C ILE A 20 5.43 -18.27 3.33
N TYR A 21 5.79 -17.07 3.83
CA TYR A 21 5.36 -15.81 3.22
C TYR A 21 5.84 -15.70 1.77
N ASN A 22 7.10 -16.00 1.49
CA ASN A 22 7.64 -15.94 0.12
C ASN A 22 6.99 -16.95 -0.83
N GLU A 23 6.62 -18.13 -0.34
CA GLU A 23 6.00 -19.18 -1.16
C GLU A 23 4.51 -18.96 -1.42
N ILE A 24 3.79 -18.34 -0.47
CA ILE A 24 2.32 -18.26 -0.50
C ILE A 24 1.81 -16.82 -0.60
N GLY A 25 2.31 -15.92 0.25
CA GLY A 25 1.83 -14.54 0.37
C GLY A 25 2.37 -13.63 -0.72
N LEU A 26 3.69 -13.61 -0.90
CA LEU A 26 4.38 -12.71 -1.81
C LEU A 26 3.87 -12.79 -3.26
N PRO A 27 3.60 -13.97 -3.86
CA PRO A 27 3.06 -14.02 -5.22
C PRO A 27 1.71 -13.31 -5.35
N SER A 28 0.87 -13.40 -4.32
CA SER A 28 -0.46 -12.75 -4.30
C SER A 28 -0.31 -11.23 -4.15
N ASP A 29 0.57 -10.76 -3.27
CA ASP A 29 0.84 -9.34 -3.07
C ASP A 29 1.44 -8.69 -4.33
N LEU A 30 2.33 -9.41 -5.02
CA LEU A 30 2.88 -8.98 -6.31
C LEU A 30 1.82 -8.92 -7.41
N ALA A 31 0.92 -9.91 -7.47
CA ALA A 31 -0.19 -9.90 -8.43
C ALA A 31 -1.14 -8.71 -8.18
N TYR A 32 -1.50 -8.47 -6.91
CA TYR A 32 -2.31 -7.33 -6.52
C TYR A 32 -1.64 -5.98 -6.88
N THR A 33 -0.34 -5.87 -6.64
CA THR A 33 0.43 -4.66 -6.97
C THR A 33 0.51 -4.45 -8.49
N ALA A 34 0.65 -5.53 -9.27
CA ALA A 34 0.62 -5.47 -10.73
C ALA A 34 -0.75 -5.02 -11.25
N GLU A 35 -1.85 -5.55 -10.71
CA GLU A 35 -3.21 -5.11 -11.06
C GLU A 35 -3.43 -3.62 -10.74
N ALA A 36 -3.02 -3.17 -9.55
CA ALA A 36 -3.10 -1.77 -9.17
C ALA A 36 -2.29 -0.88 -10.13
N ARG A 37 -1.10 -1.31 -10.52
CA ARG A 37 -0.26 -0.62 -11.50
C ARG A 37 -0.95 -0.49 -12.85
N GLU A 38 -1.53 -1.56 -13.38
CA GLU A 38 -2.24 -1.52 -14.68
C GLU A 38 -3.43 -0.54 -14.65
N LEU A 39 -4.17 -0.47 -13.53
CA LEU A 39 -5.23 0.53 -13.35
C LEU A 39 -4.69 1.96 -13.39
N LEU A 40 -3.54 2.23 -12.76
CA LEU A 40 -2.91 3.56 -12.80
C LEU A 40 -2.45 3.92 -14.22
N ILE A 41 -1.95 2.95 -15.00
CA ILE A 41 -1.62 3.14 -16.42
C ILE A 41 -2.87 3.52 -17.21
N GLU A 42 -3.98 2.81 -17.00
CA GLU A 42 -5.24 3.08 -17.69
C GLU A 42 -5.76 4.48 -17.38
N ILE A 43 -5.75 4.88 -16.11
CA ILE A 43 -6.13 6.23 -15.66
C ILE A 43 -5.22 7.29 -16.26
N SER A 44 -3.91 7.04 -16.28
CA SER A 44 -2.92 7.94 -16.87
C SER A 44 -3.18 8.16 -18.36
N ARG A 45 -3.40 7.07 -19.10
CA ARG A 45 -3.67 7.09 -20.55
C ARG A 45 -5.00 7.75 -20.88
N SER A 46 -6.08 7.35 -20.22
CA SER A 46 -7.44 7.90 -20.48
C SER A 46 -7.55 9.37 -20.09
N GLY A 47 -6.85 9.77 -19.02
CA GLY A 47 -6.81 11.15 -18.58
C GLY A 47 -5.81 12.03 -19.32
N GLY A 48 -4.88 11.48 -20.11
CA GLY A 48 -3.83 12.23 -20.77
C GLY A 48 -2.80 12.82 -19.79
N TYR A 49 -2.44 12.10 -18.74
CA TYR A 49 -1.42 12.55 -17.77
C TYR A 49 -0.02 12.20 -18.24
N SER A 50 0.59 13.10 -19.01
CA SER A 50 2.02 12.98 -19.37
C SER A 50 2.89 13.43 -18.20
N GLY A 51 3.61 12.51 -17.56
CA GLY A 51 4.61 12.82 -16.53
C GLY A 51 4.33 12.27 -15.13
N VAL A 52 3.28 11.46 -14.95
CA VAL A 52 3.10 10.69 -13.72
C VAL A 52 4.05 9.49 -13.75
N ASP A 53 4.91 9.38 -12.75
CA ASP A 53 5.72 8.18 -12.52
C ASP A 53 4.84 7.09 -11.89
N ILE A 54 4.32 6.21 -12.76
CA ILE A 54 3.37 5.16 -12.37
C ILE A 54 4.03 4.11 -11.49
N ASP A 55 5.29 3.77 -11.77
CA ASP A 55 6.00 2.72 -11.02
C ASP A 55 6.22 3.18 -9.57
N THR A 56 6.69 4.43 -9.39
CA THR A 56 6.84 5.02 -8.06
C THR A 56 5.49 5.18 -7.35
N LEU A 57 4.43 5.58 -8.06
CA LEU A 57 3.10 5.73 -7.47
C LEU A 57 2.52 4.39 -7.02
N SER A 58 2.60 3.33 -7.83
CA SER A 58 2.12 2.00 -7.46
C SER A 58 2.84 1.46 -6.23
N GLU A 59 4.16 1.59 -6.19
CA GLU A 59 4.95 1.09 -5.05
C GLU A 59 4.66 1.90 -3.77
N SER A 60 4.47 3.21 -3.90
CA SER A 60 4.09 4.07 -2.77
C SER A 60 2.73 3.69 -2.19
N LEU A 61 1.74 3.39 -3.03
CA LEU A 61 0.43 2.90 -2.58
C LEU A 61 0.56 1.54 -1.87
N ASN A 62 1.38 0.64 -2.42
CA ASN A 62 1.68 -0.65 -1.80
C ASN A 62 2.28 -0.49 -0.39
N TYR A 63 3.29 0.37 -0.24
CA TYR A 63 3.91 0.68 1.05
C TYR A 63 2.92 1.26 2.06
N LEU A 64 1.95 2.07 1.63
CA LEU A 64 0.91 2.59 2.51
C LEU A 64 -0.04 1.49 3.01
N VAL A 65 -0.45 0.55 2.14
CA VAL A 65 -1.26 -0.61 2.55
C VAL A 65 -0.53 -1.44 3.59
N HIS A 66 0.70 -1.85 3.29
CA HIS A 66 1.49 -2.69 4.20
C HIS A 66 1.81 -1.96 5.50
N GLY A 67 2.17 -0.68 5.45
CA GLY A 67 2.43 0.14 6.63
C GLY A 67 1.20 0.28 7.53
N ALA A 68 0.02 0.50 6.94
CA ALA A 68 -1.23 0.56 7.68
C ALA A 68 -1.62 -0.80 8.27
N TRP A 69 -1.49 -1.88 7.50
CA TRP A 69 -1.73 -3.24 7.99
C TRP A 69 -0.83 -3.57 9.18
N TYR A 70 0.47 -3.27 9.07
CA TYR A 70 1.45 -3.47 10.14
C TYR A 70 1.09 -2.65 11.39
N TRP A 71 0.79 -1.36 11.22
CA TRP A 71 0.45 -0.48 12.32
C TRP A 71 -0.85 -0.89 13.03
N ASP A 72 -1.90 -1.20 12.27
CA ASP A 72 -3.19 -1.66 12.80
C ASP A 72 -3.04 -2.97 13.58
N HIS A 73 -2.15 -3.86 13.13
CA HIS A 73 -1.86 -5.11 13.83
C HIS A 73 -1.21 -4.88 15.19
N LEU A 74 -0.30 -3.89 15.29
CA LEU A 74 0.37 -3.55 16.55
C LEU A 74 -0.46 -2.65 17.46
N ASN A 75 -1.42 -1.92 16.91
CA ASN A 75 -2.25 -0.96 17.62
C ASN A 75 -3.75 -1.15 17.30
N PRO A 76 -4.36 -2.29 17.67
CA PRO A 76 -5.71 -2.62 17.26
C PRO A 76 -6.78 -1.67 17.80
N SER A 77 -6.55 -1.06 18.98
CA SER A 77 -7.46 -0.06 19.56
C SER A 77 -7.40 1.30 18.86
N GLY A 78 -6.34 1.59 18.11
CA GLY A 78 -6.15 2.82 17.35
C GLY A 78 -6.58 2.74 15.88
N ARG A 79 -7.17 1.62 15.46
CA ARG A 79 -7.54 1.37 14.05
C ARG A 79 -8.52 2.43 13.54
N ASN A 80 -8.06 3.24 12.59
CA ASN A 80 -8.90 4.20 11.87
C ASN A 80 -8.68 4.06 10.37
N THR A 81 -9.48 3.20 9.74
CA THR A 81 -9.40 2.88 8.31
C THR A 81 -9.59 4.12 7.40
N ASN A 82 -10.18 5.19 7.93
CA ASN A 82 -10.40 6.42 7.16
C ASN A 82 -9.09 7.20 6.91
N VAL A 83 -8.06 7.04 7.75
CA VAL A 83 -6.78 7.73 7.58
C VAL A 83 -6.07 7.22 6.32
N LEU A 84 -5.91 5.89 6.19
CA LEU A 84 -5.30 5.28 5.01
C LEU A 84 -6.02 5.69 3.73
N ARG A 85 -7.35 5.56 3.72
CA ARG A 85 -8.18 5.93 2.57
C ARG A 85 -7.96 7.39 2.15
N LYS A 86 -7.99 8.32 3.11
CA LYS A 86 -7.78 9.75 2.83
C LYS A 86 -6.37 10.03 2.30
N THR A 87 -5.35 9.43 2.90
CA THR A 87 -3.96 9.59 2.44
C THR A 87 -3.77 9.09 1.01
N MET A 88 -4.34 7.92 0.68
CA MET A 88 -4.31 7.38 -0.68
C MET A 88 -5.05 8.30 -1.67
N LEU A 89 -6.25 8.78 -1.30
CA LEU A 89 -7.00 9.72 -2.15
C LEU A 89 -6.23 11.03 -2.38
N MET A 90 -5.53 11.55 -1.37
CA MET A 90 -4.69 12.75 -1.54
C MET A 90 -3.54 12.52 -2.52
N LEU A 91 -2.87 11.37 -2.45
CA LEU A 91 -1.80 11.02 -3.40
C LEU A 91 -2.33 10.79 -4.82
N LEU A 92 -3.47 10.10 -4.93
CA LEU A 92 -4.14 9.89 -6.21
C LEU A 92 -4.66 11.20 -6.82
N HIS A 93 -5.15 12.13 -6.00
CA HIS A 93 -5.51 13.48 -6.44
C HIS A 93 -4.29 14.24 -6.96
N GLN A 94 -3.16 14.17 -6.26
CA GLN A 94 -1.92 14.82 -6.69
C GLN A 94 -1.45 14.30 -8.05
N ALA A 95 -1.57 12.99 -8.30
CA ALA A 95 -1.18 12.37 -9.57
C ALA A 95 -2.23 12.56 -10.68
N PHE A 96 -3.52 12.46 -10.34
CA PHE A 96 -4.64 12.41 -11.28
C PHE A 96 -5.81 13.31 -10.83
N PRO A 97 -5.61 14.63 -10.76
CA PRO A 97 -6.57 15.55 -10.14
C PRO A 97 -7.96 15.56 -10.79
N ARG A 98 -8.07 15.25 -12.09
CA ARG A 98 -9.39 15.19 -12.77
C ARG A 98 -10.15 13.89 -12.48
N HIS A 99 -9.47 12.83 -12.04
CA HIS A 99 -10.12 11.55 -11.71
C HIS A 99 -10.45 11.41 -10.24
N PHE A 100 -9.63 12.02 -9.38
CA PHE A 100 -9.82 11.97 -7.93
C PHE A 100 -10.02 13.37 -7.40
N ASP A 101 -11.25 13.87 -7.47
CA ASP A 101 -11.61 15.16 -6.88
C ASP A 101 -11.76 15.02 -5.35
N LEU A 102 -11.12 15.91 -4.59
CA LEU A 102 -11.19 15.94 -3.13
C LEU A 102 -12.35 16.82 -2.61
N GLU A 103 -12.97 17.62 -3.48
CA GLU A 103 -14.09 18.50 -3.13
C GLU A 103 -15.48 17.87 -3.40
N ARG A 104 -15.51 16.61 -3.84
CA ARG A 104 -16.74 15.80 -3.97
C ARG A 104 -17.00 14.87 -2.80
#